data_AF-A0A482DEU7-F1
#
_entry.id   AF-A0A482DEU7-F1
#
_cell.length_a   1.000
_cell.length_b   1.000
_cell.length_c   1.000
_cell.angle_alpha   90.00
_cell.angle_beta   90.00
_cell.angle_gamma   90.00
#
_symmetry.space_group_name_H-M   'P 1'
#
loop_
_entity.id
_entity.type
_entity.pdbx_description
1 polymer ?
#
loop_
_entity_poly.entity_id
_entity_poly.type
_entity_poly.pdbx_seq_one_letter_code
_entity_poly.pdbx_strand_id
1 'polypeptide(L)'
;MDTTIQIVHTGERNAIVHLTGRATDAVQESDVVKVDISELLPPARRVALRKIEYAVSGGQVTLAWGADSSVPFAELEGQEDLCFERALLQNSAESGTGVTGDIVLTTRGFDIGSTYTITLHMIKKS
;
A
#
# COMPACT_ATOMS: atom_id res chain seq x y z
N MET A 1 13.98 10.87 0.23
CA MET A 1 13.33 9.58 0.57
C MET A 1 13.83 8.47 -0.36
N ASP A 2 14.43 7.44 0.21
CA ASP A 2 14.90 6.27 -0.53
C ASP A 2 13.87 5.15 -0.34
N THR A 3 13.30 4.62 -1.44
CA THR A 3 12.25 3.60 -1.36
C THR A 3 12.52 2.44 -2.30
N THR A 4 11.99 1.27 -1.96
CA THR A 4 12.06 0.07 -2.80
C THR A 4 10.71 -0.63 -2.80
N ILE A 5 10.29 -1.04 -3.99
CA ILE A 5 9.10 -1.85 -4.24
C ILE A 5 9.58 -3.19 -4.78
N GLN A 6 9.23 -4.27 -4.11
CA GLN A 6 9.54 -5.63 -4.54
C GLN A 6 8.25 -6.44 -4.69
N ILE A 7 8.00 -6.91 -5.91
CA ILE A 7 6.96 -7.92 -6.14
C ILE A 7 7.54 -9.28 -5.69
N VAL A 8 7.13 -9.73 -4.51
CA VAL A 8 7.57 -11.01 -3.92
C VAL A 8 6.89 -12.18 -4.62
N HIS A 9 5.61 -12.02 -4.94
CA HIS A 9 4.84 -13.02 -5.65
C HIS A 9 3.76 -12.34 -6.49
N THR A 10 3.54 -12.86 -7.69
CA THR A 10 2.40 -12.49 -8.52
C THR A 10 1.96 -13.71 -9.30
N GLY A 11 0.74 -14.16 -9.02
CA GLY A 11 0.10 -15.28 -9.67
C GLY A 11 -1.29 -14.90 -10.15
N GLU A 12 -2.05 -15.86 -10.65
CA GLU A 12 -3.39 -15.58 -11.22
C GLU A 12 -4.36 -14.96 -10.22
N ARG A 13 -4.30 -15.38 -8.94
CA ARG A 13 -5.24 -14.97 -7.90
C ARG A 13 -4.61 -14.17 -6.77
N ASN A 14 -3.30 -14.23 -6.59
CA ASN A 14 -2.63 -13.63 -5.44
C ASN A 14 -1.49 -12.73 -5.89
N ALA A 15 -1.27 -11.65 -5.15
CA ALA A 15 -0.08 -10.80 -5.27
C ALA A 15 0.46 -10.50 -3.88
N ILE A 16 1.78 -10.54 -3.72
CA ILE A 16 2.48 -10.13 -2.51
C ILE A 16 3.50 -9.07 -2.92
N VAL A 17 3.38 -7.89 -2.35
CA VAL A 17 4.29 -6.77 -2.58
C VAL A 17 4.92 -6.36 -1.26
N HIS A 18 6.24 -6.22 -1.27
CA HIS A 18 7.03 -5.76 -0.15
C HIS A 18 7.57 -4.37 -0.45
N LEU A 19 7.42 -3.46 0.51
CA LEU A 19 7.75 -2.04 0.40
C LEU A 19 8.72 -1.70 1.52
N THR A 20 9.79 -1.01 1.19
CA THR A 20 10.67 -0.39 2.19
C THR A 20 10.89 1.07 1.86
N GLY A 21 11.06 1.88 2.89
CA GLY A 21 11.36 3.30 2.75
C GLY A 21 12.20 3.80 3.91
N ARG A 22 13.12 4.71 3.59
CA ARG A 22 13.97 5.40 4.55
C ARG A 22 14.04 6.88 4.21
N ALA A 23 13.71 7.72 5.17
CA ALA A 23 13.88 9.16 5.08
C ALA A 23 15.38 9.50 5.12
N THR A 24 15.89 9.96 3.98
CA THR A 24 17.25 10.49 3.80
C THR A 24 17.31 12.02 3.92
N ASP A 25 16.14 12.65 3.90
CA ASP A 25 15.86 14.07 4.00
C ASP A 25 14.51 14.27 4.73
N ALA A 26 14.11 15.52 4.95
CA ALA A 26 12.81 15.85 5.55
C ALA A 26 11.63 15.78 4.56
N VAL A 27 11.83 15.14 3.39
CA VAL A 27 10.78 15.02 2.36
C VAL A 27 9.89 13.83 2.71
N GLN A 28 8.58 14.08 2.63
CA GLN A 28 7.53 13.09 2.85
C GLN A 28 7.00 12.59 1.51
N GLU A 29 6.55 11.34 1.47
CA GLU A 29 5.77 10.80 0.36
C GLU A 29 4.34 11.30 0.46
N SER A 30 3.75 11.70 -0.66
CA SER A 30 2.37 12.16 -0.76
C SER A 30 1.72 11.51 -1.98
N ASP A 31 0.76 10.62 -1.73
CA ASP A 31 0.01 9.83 -2.72
C ASP A 31 0.90 9.16 -3.77
N VAL A 32 2.03 8.59 -3.33
CA VAL A 32 2.95 7.86 -4.20
C VAL A 32 2.39 6.48 -4.49
N VAL A 33 2.21 6.12 -5.76
CA VAL A 33 1.78 4.78 -6.19
C VAL A 33 2.84 3.75 -5.79
N LYS A 34 2.45 2.78 -4.96
CA LYS A 34 3.31 1.68 -4.50
C LYS A 34 2.92 0.33 -5.07
N VAL A 35 1.65 0.15 -5.42
CA VAL A 35 1.17 -1.02 -6.16
C VAL A 35 0.32 -0.53 -7.32
N ASP A 36 0.90 -0.57 -8.51
CA ASP A 36 0.14 -0.45 -9.76
C ASP A 36 -0.49 -1.81 -10.08
N ILE A 37 -1.82 -1.90 -10.05
CA ILE A 37 -2.51 -3.18 -10.25
C ILE A 37 -2.52 -3.64 -11.71
N SER A 38 -2.32 -2.71 -12.64
CA SER A 38 -2.24 -2.98 -14.07
C SER A 38 -0.88 -3.58 -14.47
N GLU A 39 0.16 -3.30 -13.69
CA GLU A 39 1.51 -3.86 -13.87
C GLU A 39 1.72 -5.22 -13.19
N LEU A 40 0.76 -5.69 -12.39
CA LEU A 40 0.83 -7.05 -11.84
C LEU A 40 0.79 -8.10 -12.96
N LEU A 41 1.37 -9.28 -12.74
CA LEU A 41 1.43 -10.35 -13.74
C LEU A 41 0.67 -11.61 -13.25
N PRO A 42 -0.47 -11.99 -13.86
CA PRO A 42 -1.23 -11.23 -14.86
C PRO A 42 -1.84 -9.94 -14.26
N PRO A 43 -2.19 -8.96 -15.11
CA PRO A 43 -2.81 -7.70 -14.67
C PRO A 43 -4.09 -7.96 -13.88
N ALA A 44 -4.31 -7.17 -12.84
CA ALA A 44 -5.54 -7.22 -12.06
C ALA A 44 -6.41 -6.01 -12.40
N ARG A 45 -7.73 -6.20 -12.45
CA ARG A 45 -8.67 -5.08 -12.50
C ARG A 45 -8.98 -4.51 -11.13
N ARG A 46 -8.90 -5.38 -10.12
CA ARG A 46 -9.15 -5.05 -8.72
C ARG A 46 -8.27 -5.90 -7.83
N VAL A 47 -7.95 -5.36 -6.66
CA VAL A 47 -7.33 -6.12 -5.58
C VAL A 47 -8.16 -5.98 -4.31
N ALA A 48 -8.11 -7.01 -3.48
CA ALA A 48 -8.57 -6.93 -2.10
C ALA A 48 -7.43 -7.34 -1.17
N LEU A 49 -7.32 -6.66 -0.04
CA LEU A 49 -6.29 -6.92 0.96
C LEU A 49 -6.72 -8.07 1.87
N ARG A 50 -5.79 -9.02 2.05
CA ARG A 50 -5.93 -10.18 2.93
C ARG A 50 -5.17 -9.96 4.24
N LYS A 51 -3.95 -9.45 4.15
CA LYS A 51 -3.08 -9.16 5.30
C LYS A 51 -2.17 -7.98 4.98
N ILE A 52 -1.90 -7.15 5.96
CA ILE A 52 -0.84 -6.13 5.94
C ILE A 52 0.10 -6.45 7.10
N GLU A 53 1.39 -6.60 6.82
CA GLU A 53 2.43 -6.72 7.86
C GLU A 53 3.25 -5.45 7.78
N TYR A 54 3.42 -4.74 8.89
CA TYR A 54 4.13 -3.46 8.85
C TYR A 54 5.02 -3.22 10.06
N ALA A 55 6.07 -2.45 9.83
CA ALA A 55 6.91 -1.83 10.83
C ALA A 55 7.20 -0.40 10.37
N VAL A 56 6.75 0.59 11.14
CA VAL A 56 6.92 2.02 10.89
C VAL A 56 7.61 2.63 12.12
N SER A 57 8.67 3.39 11.88
CA SER A 57 9.43 4.08 12.93
C SER A 57 9.64 5.53 12.53
N GLY A 58 9.40 6.45 13.47
CA GLY A 58 9.61 7.88 13.27
C GLY A 58 8.46 8.62 12.58
N GLY A 59 7.26 8.05 12.54
CA GLY A 59 6.08 8.73 12.00
C GLY A 59 4.91 7.78 11.73
N GLN A 60 4.03 8.20 10.83
CA GLN A 60 2.85 7.45 10.40
C GLN A 60 2.89 7.22 8.89
N VAL A 61 2.40 6.06 8.44
CA VAL A 61 2.13 5.77 7.03
C VAL A 61 0.64 5.63 6.81
N THR A 62 0.09 6.36 5.84
CA THR A 62 -1.28 6.18 5.36
C THR A 62 -1.25 5.40 4.05
N LEU A 63 -2.00 4.30 3.99
CA LEU A 63 -2.29 3.59 2.75
C LEU A 63 -3.70 3.95 2.29
N ALA A 64 -3.82 4.25 1.00
CA ALA A 64 -5.08 4.66 0.38
C ALA A 64 -5.29 3.99 -0.98
N TRP A 65 -6.55 3.89 -1.38
CA TRP A 65 -6.95 3.46 -2.72
C TRP A 65 -6.79 4.61 -3.70
N GLY A 66 -6.08 4.37 -4.81
CA GLY A 66 -5.83 5.34 -5.86
C GLY A 66 -7.12 5.78 -6.57
N ALA A 67 -7.36 7.09 -6.56
CA ALA A 67 -8.44 7.79 -7.24
C ALA A 67 -8.07 9.29 -7.39
N ASP A 68 -8.89 10.10 -8.07
CA ASP A 68 -8.70 11.57 -8.12
C ASP A 68 -8.62 12.19 -6.71
N SER A 69 -9.28 11.55 -5.74
CA SER A 69 -9.13 11.80 -4.31
C SER A 69 -8.93 10.47 -3.61
N SER A 70 -7.68 10.18 -3.27
CA SER A 70 -7.27 8.92 -2.64
C SER A 70 -8.10 8.62 -1.39
N VAL A 71 -8.63 7.40 -1.28
CA VAL A 71 -9.48 6.99 -0.14
C VAL A 71 -8.65 6.19 0.87
N PRO A 72 -8.33 6.75 2.06
CA PRO A 72 -7.53 6.05 3.05
C PRO A 72 -8.25 4.82 3.57
N PHE A 73 -7.51 3.72 3.72
CA PHE A 73 -8.04 2.47 4.27
C PHE A 73 -7.22 1.91 5.43
N ALA A 74 -5.97 2.36 5.60
CA ALA A 74 -5.14 2.00 6.75
C ALA A 74 -4.22 3.16 7.15
N GLU A 75 -4.13 3.38 8.46
CA GLU A 75 -3.13 4.24 9.08
C GLU A 75 -2.21 3.36 9.93
N LEU A 76 -0.91 3.43 9.68
CA LEU A 76 0.09 2.51 10.21
C LEU A 76 1.10 3.28 11.06
N GLU A 77 1.25 2.88 12.32
CA GLU A 77 2.21 3.43 13.27
C GLU A 77 2.73 2.30 14.17
N GLY A 78 4.03 2.24 14.43
CA GLY A 78 4.62 1.14 15.18
C GLY A 78 4.74 -0.13 14.34
N GLN A 79 4.56 -1.30 14.95
CA GLN A 79 4.76 -2.59 14.27
C GLN A 79 3.63 -3.57 14.61
N GLU A 80 2.92 -4.06 13.59
CA GLU A 80 1.82 -5.00 13.75
C GLU A 80 1.49 -5.73 12.44
N ASP A 81 0.57 -6.70 12.55
CA ASP A 81 -0.05 -7.40 11.45
C ASP A 81 -1.57 -7.13 11.45
N LEU A 82 -2.10 -6.54 10.39
CA LEU A 82 -3.54 -6.38 10.18
C LEU A 82 -4.06 -7.53 9.32
N CYS A 83 -5.00 -8.32 9.87
CA CYS A 83 -5.56 -9.49 9.20
C CYS A 83 -7.01 -9.26 8.77
N PHE A 84 -7.30 -9.46 7.49
CA PHE A 84 -8.61 -9.26 6.87
C PHE A 84 -9.19 -10.54 6.26
N GLU A 85 -8.64 -11.72 6.55
CA GLU A 85 -9.03 -12.99 5.91
C GLU A 85 -10.53 -13.31 5.99
N ARG A 86 -11.24 -12.81 7.01
CA ARG A 86 -12.67 -13.08 7.23
C ARG A 86 -13.62 -12.25 6.35
N ALA A 87 -13.20 -11.08 5.88
CA ALA A 87 -14.08 -10.16 5.16
C ALA A 87 -13.46 -9.59 3.87
N LEU A 88 -12.14 -9.69 3.71
CA LEU A 88 -11.30 -9.03 2.71
C LEU A 88 -11.53 -7.52 2.66
N LEU A 89 -10.48 -6.73 2.85
CA LEU A 89 -10.61 -5.28 2.72
C LEU A 89 -10.64 -4.94 1.22
N GLN A 90 -11.79 -4.48 0.74
CA GLN A 90 -12.02 -4.16 -0.67
C GLN A 90 -11.78 -2.68 -0.94
N ASN A 91 -11.54 -2.36 -2.21
CA ASN A 91 -11.48 -0.98 -2.65
C ASN A 91 -12.83 -0.29 -2.40
N SER A 92 -12.84 0.68 -1.48
CA SER A 92 -14.02 1.49 -1.16
C SER A 92 -14.14 2.75 -2.03
N ALA A 93 -13.12 3.06 -2.84
CA ALA A 93 -13.12 4.20 -3.75
C ALA A 93 -14.02 4.00 -4.97
N GLU A 94 -14.65 2.83 -5.15
CA GLU A 94 -15.40 2.44 -6.36
C GLU A 94 -16.57 3.37 -6.74
N SER A 95 -17.05 4.23 -5.84
CA SER A 95 -18.06 5.25 -6.14
C SER A 95 -17.49 6.62 -6.54
N GLY A 96 -16.16 6.79 -6.53
CA GLY A 96 -15.45 8.02 -6.88
C GLY A 96 -15.13 8.12 -8.37
N THR A 97 -14.66 9.30 -8.80
CA THR A 97 -14.10 9.50 -10.14
C THR A 97 -12.61 9.12 -10.17
N GLY A 98 -12.12 8.72 -11.35
CA GLY A 98 -10.68 8.47 -11.54
C GLY A 98 -10.10 7.27 -10.79
N VAL A 99 -10.93 6.32 -10.33
CA VAL A 99 -10.48 5.14 -9.56
C VAL A 99 -9.56 4.28 -10.41
N THR A 100 -8.30 4.14 -10.00
CA THR A 100 -7.33 3.26 -10.65
C THR A 100 -7.30 1.87 -10.01
N GLY A 101 -7.63 1.79 -8.71
CA GLY A 101 -7.53 0.56 -7.93
C GLY A 101 -6.13 0.26 -7.41
N ASP A 102 -5.19 1.18 -7.65
CA ASP A 102 -3.83 1.14 -7.13
C ASP A 102 -3.81 1.35 -5.63
N ILE A 103 -2.68 1.00 -5.02
CA ILE A 103 -2.40 1.34 -3.62
C ILE A 103 -1.36 2.45 -3.61
N VAL A 104 -1.75 3.58 -3.03
CA VAL A 104 -0.89 4.75 -2.82
C VAL A 104 -0.49 4.88 -1.37
N LEU A 105 0.67 5.50 -1.14
CA LEU A 105 1.28 5.67 0.17
C LEU A 105 1.58 7.15 0.41
N THR A 106 1.19 7.61 1.59
CA THR A 106 1.54 8.93 2.13
C THR A 106 2.25 8.74 3.47
N THR A 107 3.38 9.42 3.69
CA THR A 107 4.06 9.45 4.99
C THR A 107 3.73 10.75 5.72
N ARG A 108 3.56 10.68 7.04
CA ARG A 108 3.32 11.85 7.89
C ARG A 108 4.27 11.87 9.08
N GLY A 109 4.88 13.03 9.31
CA GLY A 109 5.77 13.23 10.46
C GLY A 109 7.14 12.55 10.33
N PHE A 110 7.49 12.07 9.14
CA PHE A 110 8.79 11.48 8.87
C PHE A 110 9.88 12.55 8.88
N ASP A 111 10.92 12.32 9.67
CA ASP A 111 12.19 13.05 9.64
C ASP A 111 13.34 12.11 9.26
N ILE A 112 14.55 12.64 9.07
CA ILE A 112 15.74 11.88 8.70
C ILE A 112 15.93 10.69 9.64
N GLY A 113 16.03 9.50 9.06
CA GLY A 113 16.16 8.24 9.80
C GLY A 113 14.84 7.52 10.06
N SER A 114 13.69 8.13 9.78
CA SER A 114 12.39 7.45 9.80
C SER A 114 12.33 6.37 8.72
N THR A 115 11.67 5.26 9.02
CA THR A 115 11.62 4.10 8.13
C THR A 115 10.25 3.45 8.13
N TYR A 116 9.91 2.82 7.02
CA TYR A 116 8.84 1.83 6.98
C TYR A 116 9.29 0.54 6.28
N THR A 117 8.67 -0.55 6.68
CA THR A 117 8.70 -1.86 6.01
C THR A 117 7.27 -2.36 6.01
N ILE A 118 6.71 -2.64 4.84
CA ILE A 118 5.30 -3.03 4.69
C ILE A 118 5.21 -4.18 3.69
N THR A 119 4.53 -5.27 4.07
CA THR A 119 4.20 -6.38 3.17
C THR A 119 2.68 -6.44 2.99
N LEU A 120 2.25 -6.35 1.74
CA LEU A 120 0.84 -6.39 1.35
C LEU A 120 0.54 -7.75 0.74
N HIS A 121 -0.38 -8.49 1.37
CA HIS A 121 -0.93 -9.73 0.83
C HIS A 121 -2.27 -9.43 0.20
N MET A 122 -2.34 -9.58 -1.12
CA MET A 122 -3.49 -9.18 -1.93
C MET A 122 -4.06 -10.36 -2.70
N ILE A 123 -5.38 -10.31 -2.91
CA ILE A 123 -6.12 -11.19 -3.80
C ILE A 123 -6.51 -10.38 -5.03
N LYS A 124 -6.11 -10.84 -6.20
CA LYS A 124 -6.53 -10.29 -7.49
C LYS A 124 -7.97 -10.69 -7.75
N LYS A 125 -8.78 -9.72 -8.15
CA LYS A 125 -10.16 -9.90 -8.57
C LYS A 125 -10.29 -9.54 -10.05
N SER A 126 -11.07 -10.34 -10.75
CA SER A 126 -11.42 -10.21 -12.17
C SER A 126 -12.43 -9.10 -12.42
#